data_AF-A0A0C9W4Y3-F1
#
_entry.id   AF-A0A0C9W4Y3-F1
#
_cell.length_a   1.000
_cell.length_b   1.000
_cell.length_c   1.000
_cell.angle_alpha   90.00
_cell.angle_beta   90.00
_cell.angle_gamma   90.00
#
_symmetry.space_group_name_H-M   'P 1'
#
loop_
_entity.id
_entity.type
_entity.pdbx_description
1 polymer ?
#
loop_
_entity_poly.entity_id
_entity_poly.type
_entity_poly.pdbx_seq_one_letter_code
_entity_poly.pdbx_strand_id
1 'polypeptide(L)'
;MERVTWEYLSSRSRTACLRGFKGVQKLSLWGCSFHTSREMCGFLAEFEELEVLTLDGVDCAKMDTMRGVLDWGVGGERTVRPPSRKLREVGLRGAPMESVLEWIMAGLEYQREVGKVGPGITSLRLGGVGVLEADVVGRFLREIGASLRKVHIGFDTDFVNSGDALVSQIDLAQNASLEEFHIFGLVVPSPPPIDPFDEEPVPPPTTLTQLTSLLSRIQSPMRVLSLALYPADLRATETIDCEGLARVFAKPTWAGLEEVRIVISNKESGLGRAVRERLIELHRRGVLKVNKGFDEREVL
;
A
#
# COMPACT_ATOMS: atom_id res chain seq x y z
N MET A 1 -32.40 5.49 -3.59
CA MET A 1 -31.26 5.13 -4.45
C MET A 1 -31.34 3.63 -4.65
N GLU A 2 -31.70 3.15 -5.84
CA GLU A 2 -31.78 1.72 -6.12
C GLU A 2 -30.36 1.15 -6.22
N ARG A 3 -30.04 0.15 -5.39
CA ARG A 3 -28.79 -0.59 -5.46
C ARG A 3 -28.99 -1.75 -6.42
N VAL A 4 -28.33 -1.70 -7.59
CA VAL A 4 -28.27 -2.85 -8.49
C VAL A 4 -27.15 -3.77 -8.00
N THR A 5 -27.53 -4.86 -7.37
CA THR A 5 -26.59 -5.86 -6.89
C THR A 5 -26.38 -6.94 -7.95
N TRP A 6 -25.12 -7.18 -8.30
CA TRP A 6 -24.68 -8.06 -9.40
C TRP A 6 -25.33 -9.44 -9.36
N GLU A 7 -25.56 -9.94 -8.16
CA GLU A 7 -26.17 -11.22 -7.85
C GLU A 7 -27.67 -11.31 -8.20
N TYR A 8 -28.39 -10.20 -8.27
CA TYR A 8 -29.80 -10.21 -8.69
C TYR A 8 -29.97 -10.17 -10.20
N LEU A 9 -28.90 -9.95 -10.95
CA LEU A 9 -28.91 -10.12 -12.39
C LEU A 9 -29.03 -11.61 -12.73
N SER A 10 -29.98 -11.96 -13.59
CA SER A 10 -30.05 -13.31 -14.17
C SER A 10 -28.72 -13.68 -14.84
N SER A 11 -28.38 -14.96 -14.92
CA SER A 11 -27.15 -15.41 -15.61
C SER A 11 -27.06 -14.85 -17.03
N ARG A 12 -28.19 -14.78 -17.74
CA ARG A 12 -28.28 -14.17 -19.08
C ARG A 12 -27.94 -12.68 -19.07
N SER A 13 -28.43 -11.93 -18.08
CA SER A 13 -28.15 -10.50 -17.89
C SER A 13 -26.69 -10.27 -17.51
N ARG A 14 -26.10 -11.09 -16.62
CA ARG A 14 -24.67 -11.05 -16.29
C ARG A 14 -23.82 -11.31 -17.53
N THR A 15 -24.09 -12.38 -18.27
CA THR A 15 -23.35 -12.70 -19.50
C THR A 15 -23.51 -11.64 -20.59
N ALA A 16 -24.68 -11.01 -20.71
CA ALA A 16 -24.90 -9.90 -21.64
C ALA A 16 -24.11 -8.65 -21.20
N CYS A 17 -24.09 -8.35 -19.90
CA CYS A 17 -23.32 -7.26 -19.31
C CYS A 17 -21.81 -7.48 -19.54
N LEU A 18 -21.27 -8.65 -19.15
CA LEU A 18 -19.87 -9.03 -19.34
C LEU A 18 -19.44 -9.08 -20.80
N ARG A 19 -20.35 -9.45 -21.73
CA ARG A 19 -20.05 -9.39 -23.17
C ARG A 19 -19.68 -7.99 -23.64
N GLY A 20 -20.25 -6.96 -23.06
CA GLY A 20 -19.91 -5.56 -23.34
C GLY A 20 -18.54 -5.14 -22.80
N PHE A 21 -17.99 -5.89 -21.83
CA PHE A 21 -16.71 -5.62 -21.18
C PHE A 21 -15.57 -6.54 -21.65
N LYS A 22 -15.77 -7.28 -22.75
CA LYS A 22 -14.68 -8.03 -23.39
C LYS A 22 -13.55 -7.09 -23.78
N GLY A 23 -12.33 -7.40 -23.37
CA GLY A 23 -11.14 -6.60 -23.67
C GLY A 23 -10.87 -5.46 -22.69
N VAL A 24 -11.62 -5.35 -21.58
CA VAL A 24 -11.31 -4.37 -20.54
C VAL A 24 -9.95 -4.68 -19.91
N GLN A 25 -9.04 -3.70 -20.01
CA GLN A 25 -7.69 -3.77 -19.44
C GLN A 25 -7.56 -3.04 -18.11
N LYS A 26 -8.48 -2.13 -17.80
CA LYS A 26 -8.46 -1.33 -16.57
C LYS A 26 -9.83 -1.37 -15.92
N LEU A 27 -9.90 -1.85 -14.69
CA LEU A 27 -11.12 -1.91 -13.91
C LEU A 27 -10.91 -1.15 -12.61
N SER A 28 -11.80 -0.19 -12.35
CA SER A 28 -11.82 0.56 -11.10
C SER A 28 -13.21 0.49 -10.50
N LEU A 29 -13.34 -0.10 -9.31
CA LEU A 29 -14.59 -0.22 -8.57
C LEU A 29 -14.56 0.70 -7.35
N TRP A 30 -15.61 1.52 -7.21
CA TRP A 30 -15.68 2.58 -6.20
C TRP A 30 -17.01 2.46 -5.44
N GLY A 31 -16.95 2.25 -4.12
CA GLY A 31 -18.13 2.17 -3.27
C GLY A 31 -19.08 1.02 -3.62
N CYS A 32 -18.58 -0.03 -4.30
CA CYS A 32 -19.36 -1.21 -4.65
C CYS A 32 -19.50 -2.15 -3.44
N SER A 33 -20.57 -2.92 -3.39
CA SER A 33 -20.76 -3.93 -2.35
C SER A 33 -21.07 -5.28 -2.96
N PHE A 34 -20.51 -6.33 -2.39
CA PHE A 34 -20.75 -7.72 -2.74
C PHE A 34 -21.29 -8.48 -1.52
N HIS A 35 -22.06 -9.54 -1.73
CA HIS A 35 -22.53 -10.33 -0.59
C HIS A 35 -21.38 -11.10 0.04
N THR A 36 -20.49 -11.66 -0.78
CA THR A 36 -19.30 -12.35 -0.29
C THR A 36 -18.03 -12.02 -1.08
N SER A 37 -16.87 -12.17 -0.43
CA SER A 37 -15.57 -11.99 -1.08
C SER A 37 -15.34 -12.93 -2.27
N ARG A 38 -15.93 -14.14 -2.23
CA ARG A 38 -15.91 -15.09 -3.35
C ARG A 38 -16.66 -14.55 -4.57
N GLU A 39 -17.83 -13.95 -4.38
CA GLU A 39 -18.61 -13.37 -5.48
C GLU A 39 -17.87 -12.21 -6.13
N MET A 40 -17.25 -11.35 -5.32
CA MET A 40 -16.39 -10.27 -5.80
C MET A 40 -15.25 -10.82 -6.65
N CYS A 41 -14.49 -11.80 -6.17
CA CYS A 41 -13.38 -12.37 -6.94
C CYS A 41 -13.88 -13.11 -8.20
N GLY A 42 -15.04 -13.77 -8.13
CA GLY A 42 -15.72 -14.35 -9.29
C GLY A 42 -16.05 -13.30 -10.35
N PHE A 43 -16.57 -12.15 -9.94
CA PHE A 43 -16.80 -11.01 -10.85
C PHE A 43 -15.49 -10.49 -11.47
N LEU A 44 -14.45 -10.29 -10.66
CA LEU A 44 -13.14 -9.81 -11.14
C LEU A 44 -12.48 -10.79 -12.12
N ALA A 45 -12.72 -12.09 -11.97
CA ALA A 45 -12.14 -13.12 -12.82
C ALA A 45 -12.76 -13.19 -14.24
N GLU A 46 -13.88 -12.52 -14.49
CA GLU A 46 -14.50 -12.43 -15.82
C GLU A 46 -13.72 -11.49 -16.77
N PHE A 47 -12.79 -10.69 -16.25
CA PHE A 47 -11.99 -9.73 -17.01
C PHE A 47 -10.66 -10.36 -17.44
N GLU A 48 -10.69 -11.21 -18.47
CA GLU A 48 -9.52 -11.98 -18.94
C GLU A 48 -8.34 -11.11 -19.40
N GLU A 49 -8.60 -9.88 -19.84
CA GLU A 49 -7.62 -8.95 -20.40
C GLU A 49 -7.13 -7.90 -19.39
N LEU A 50 -7.51 -8.05 -18.12
CA LEU A 50 -7.24 -7.07 -17.06
C LEU A 50 -5.74 -6.90 -16.77
N GLU A 51 -5.26 -5.67 -16.89
CA GLU A 51 -3.89 -5.25 -16.58
C GLU A 51 -3.82 -4.42 -15.29
N VAL A 52 -4.85 -3.62 -15.01
CA VAL A 52 -4.91 -2.69 -13.87
C VAL A 52 -6.21 -2.91 -13.10
N LEU A 53 -6.09 -3.23 -11.81
CA LEU A 53 -7.21 -3.39 -10.89
C LEU A 53 -7.14 -2.34 -9.79
N THR A 54 -8.21 -1.55 -9.61
CA THR A 54 -8.36 -0.63 -8.47
C THR A 54 -9.67 -0.91 -7.74
N LEU A 55 -9.61 -1.15 -6.44
CA LEU A 55 -10.75 -1.30 -5.55
C LEU A 55 -10.69 -0.22 -4.47
N ASP A 56 -11.69 0.65 -4.42
CA ASP A 56 -11.80 1.74 -3.45
C ASP A 56 -13.15 1.70 -2.73
N GLY A 57 -13.13 1.48 -1.41
CA GLY A 57 -14.33 1.38 -0.59
C GLY A 57 -15.25 0.24 -1.01
N VAL A 58 -14.68 -0.88 -1.47
CA VAL A 58 -15.45 -2.06 -1.89
C VAL A 58 -15.75 -2.92 -0.67
N ASP A 59 -17.03 -3.12 -0.37
CA ASP A 59 -17.46 -3.85 0.82
C ASP A 59 -17.90 -5.29 0.50
N CYS A 60 -17.70 -6.20 1.45
CA CYS A 60 -18.16 -7.59 1.39
C CYS A 60 -18.86 -7.94 2.69
N ALA A 61 -20.16 -8.24 2.63
CA ALA A 61 -20.96 -8.54 3.82
C ALA A 61 -20.47 -9.81 4.54
N LYS A 62 -19.86 -10.76 3.81
CA LYS A 62 -19.23 -11.96 4.35
C LYS A 62 -17.84 -12.16 3.77
N MET A 63 -16.86 -12.37 4.64
CA MET A 63 -15.51 -12.75 4.26
C MET A 63 -15.44 -14.27 4.18
N ASP A 64 -15.06 -14.78 3.02
CA ASP A 64 -14.77 -16.20 2.81
C ASP A 64 -13.25 -16.39 2.91
N THR A 65 -12.80 -17.49 3.52
CA THR A 65 -11.39 -17.85 3.50
C THR A 65 -10.98 -18.22 2.06
N MET A 66 -10.10 -17.41 1.47
CA MET A 66 -9.70 -17.59 0.07
C MET A 66 -8.61 -18.65 -0.11
N ARG A 67 -7.97 -19.09 0.97
CA ARG A 67 -6.99 -20.20 1.04
C ARG A 67 -7.42 -21.53 0.41
N GLY A 68 -8.71 -21.74 0.12
CA GLY A 68 -9.24 -22.94 -0.55
C GLY A 68 -10.13 -22.64 -1.77
N VAL A 69 -10.09 -21.42 -2.33
CA VAL A 69 -11.03 -20.99 -3.37
C VAL A 69 -10.61 -21.38 -4.80
N LEU A 70 -9.33 -21.73 -4.99
CA LEU A 70 -8.88 -22.45 -6.19
C LEU A 70 -9.04 -23.98 -6.07
N ASP A 71 -9.54 -24.49 -4.94
CA ASP A 71 -9.84 -25.91 -4.81
C ASP A 71 -10.92 -26.30 -5.82
N TRP A 72 -10.74 -27.51 -6.37
CA TRP A 72 -11.66 -28.11 -7.30
C TRP A 72 -13.03 -28.26 -6.63
N GLY A 73 -14.03 -27.61 -7.20
CA GLY A 73 -15.42 -27.84 -6.84
C GLY A 73 -15.86 -29.25 -7.22
N VAL A 74 -17.05 -29.63 -6.75
CA VAL A 74 -17.70 -30.89 -7.13
C VAL A 74 -17.96 -30.86 -8.64
N GLY A 75 -17.12 -31.56 -9.41
CA GLY A 75 -17.16 -31.56 -10.87
C GLY A 75 -15.83 -31.29 -11.55
N GLY A 76 -14.75 -31.00 -10.81
CA GLY A 76 -13.43 -30.77 -11.40
C GLY A 76 -13.34 -29.43 -12.15
N GLU A 77 -14.13 -28.43 -11.76
CA GLU A 77 -13.93 -27.02 -12.12
C GLU A 77 -13.57 -26.22 -10.88
N ARG A 78 -12.74 -25.18 -11.03
CA ARG A 78 -12.35 -24.33 -9.91
C ARG A 78 -13.50 -23.46 -9.44
N THR A 79 -13.61 -23.30 -8.12
CA THR A 79 -14.69 -22.53 -7.49
C THR A 79 -14.67 -21.05 -7.87
N VAL A 80 -13.48 -20.46 -8.06
CA VAL A 80 -13.27 -19.15 -8.68
C VAL A 80 -12.12 -19.24 -9.68
N ARG A 81 -12.24 -18.55 -10.82
CA ARG A 81 -11.18 -18.50 -11.83
C ARG A 81 -9.98 -17.67 -11.32
N PRO A 82 -8.75 -17.99 -11.75
CA PRO A 82 -7.58 -17.19 -11.38
C PRO A 82 -7.69 -15.77 -11.97
N PRO A 83 -6.99 -14.78 -11.40
CA PRO A 83 -6.84 -13.45 -11.98
C PRO A 83 -6.25 -13.50 -13.39
N SER A 84 -6.47 -12.44 -14.16
CA SER A 84 -5.84 -12.30 -15.47
C SER A 84 -4.33 -12.43 -15.38
N ARG A 85 -3.75 -13.19 -16.30
CA ARG A 85 -2.29 -13.30 -16.48
C ARG A 85 -1.62 -11.99 -16.93
N LYS A 86 -2.40 -10.98 -17.31
CA LYS A 86 -1.89 -9.66 -17.73
C LYS A 86 -1.85 -8.66 -16.58
N LEU A 87 -2.39 -9.02 -15.41
CA LEU A 87 -2.46 -8.15 -14.26
C LEU A 87 -1.05 -7.73 -13.84
N ARG A 88 -0.81 -6.41 -13.85
CA ARG A 88 0.48 -5.81 -13.53
C ARG A 88 0.42 -4.70 -12.48
N GLU A 89 -0.77 -4.14 -12.25
CA GLU A 89 -1.00 -3.03 -11.32
C GLU A 89 -2.22 -3.33 -10.44
N VAL A 90 -2.05 -3.21 -9.13
CA VAL A 90 -3.11 -3.48 -8.13
C VAL A 90 -3.19 -2.32 -7.16
N GLY A 91 -4.39 -1.76 -6.99
CA GLY A 91 -4.73 -0.69 -6.05
C GLY A 91 -5.87 -1.12 -5.14
N LEU A 92 -5.69 -1.08 -3.81
CA LEU A 92 -6.68 -1.50 -2.82
C LEU A 92 -6.75 -0.45 -1.69
N ARG A 93 -7.95 0.10 -1.41
CA ARG A 93 -8.22 0.93 -0.22
C ARG A 93 -9.62 0.65 0.27
N GLY A 94 -9.78 0.43 1.59
CA GLY A 94 -11.10 0.14 2.17
C GLY A 94 -11.82 -1.02 1.46
N ALA A 95 -11.04 -2.00 1.00
CA ALA A 95 -11.49 -3.19 0.30
C ALA A 95 -11.07 -4.43 1.11
N PRO A 96 -11.69 -5.61 0.93
CA PRO A 96 -11.29 -6.87 1.58
C PRO A 96 -9.89 -7.33 1.13
N MET A 97 -8.86 -6.67 1.66
CA MET A 97 -7.48 -6.77 1.20
C MET A 97 -6.97 -8.21 1.30
N GLU A 98 -7.22 -8.88 2.42
CA GLU A 98 -6.84 -10.29 2.62
C GLU A 98 -7.38 -11.18 1.50
N SER A 99 -8.70 -11.14 1.25
CA SER A 99 -9.32 -11.98 0.23
C SER A 99 -8.78 -11.72 -1.18
N VAL A 100 -8.59 -10.45 -1.53
CA VAL A 100 -8.09 -10.06 -2.87
C VAL A 100 -6.64 -10.48 -3.05
N LEU A 101 -5.78 -10.20 -2.06
CA LEU A 101 -4.37 -10.56 -2.13
C LEU A 101 -4.18 -12.07 -2.15
N GLU A 102 -4.91 -12.83 -1.34
CA GLU A 102 -4.88 -14.30 -1.38
C GLU A 102 -5.34 -14.87 -2.72
N TRP A 103 -6.42 -14.33 -3.30
CA TRP A 103 -6.86 -14.72 -4.64
C TRP A 103 -5.78 -14.46 -5.71
N ILE A 104 -5.08 -13.32 -5.63
CA ILE A 104 -4.00 -13.01 -6.56
C ILE A 104 -2.83 -13.99 -6.39
N MET A 105 -2.39 -14.25 -5.14
CA MET A 105 -1.29 -15.18 -4.86
C MET A 105 -1.59 -16.59 -5.38
N ALA A 106 -2.79 -17.10 -5.09
CA ALA A 106 -3.22 -18.40 -5.57
C ALA A 106 -3.24 -18.46 -7.12
N GLY A 107 -3.62 -17.34 -7.75
CA GLY A 107 -3.52 -17.16 -9.20
C GLY A 107 -2.11 -17.28 -9.75
N LEU A 108 -1.15 -16.59 -9.12
CA LEU A 108 0.26 -16.61 -9.51
C LEU A 108 0.90 -17.99 -9.30
N GLU A 109 0.58 -18.66 -8.19
CA GLU A 109 0.98 -20.06 -7.95
C GLU A 109 0.50 -20.97 -9.07
N TYR A 110 -0.79 -20.93 -9.40
CA TYR A 110 -1.31 -21.73 -10.50
C TYR A 110 -0.66 -21.42 -11.85
N GLN A 111 -0.46 -20.14 -12.17
CA GLN A 111 0.18 -19.73 -13.44
C GLN A 111 1.60 -20.31 -13.56
N ARG A 112 2.33 -20.43 -12.44
CA ARG A 112 3.63 -21.10 -12.38
C ARG A 112 3.51 -22.61 -12.60
N GLU A 113 2.57 -23.27 -11.93
CA GLU A 113 2.31 -24.71 -12.09
C GLU A 113 2.01 -25.11 -13.53
N VAL A 114 1.21 -24.31 -14.25
CA VAL A 114 0.82 -24.60 -15.64
C VAL A 114 1.76 -23.98 -16.69
N GLY A 115 2.88 -23.41 -16.27
CA GLY A 115 3.90 -22.83 -17.17
C GLY A 115 3.42 -21.61 -17.97
N LYS A 116 2.38 -20.90 -17.52
CA LYS A 116 1.82 -19.71 -18.19
C LYS A 116 2.07 -18.45 -17.34
N VAL A 117 3.35 -18.19 -17.06
CA VAL A 117 3.77 -17.07 -16.21
C VAL A 117 3.47 -15.73 -16.89
N GLY A 118 2.73 -14.86 -16.21
CA GLY A 118 2.48 -13.48 -16.64
C GLY A 118 3.68 -12.54 -16.42
N PRO A 119 3.53 -11.23 -16.69
CA PRO A 119 4.58 -10.25 -16.45
C PRO A 119 4.86 -10.00 -14.95
N GLY A 120 4.01 -10.53 -14.06
CA GLY A 120 4.07 -10.26 -12.62
C GLY A 120 3.50 -8.90 -12.24
N ILE A 121 3.33 -8.68 -10.94
CA ILE A 121 2.84 -7.40 -10.41
C ILE A 121 4.01 -6.44 -10.29
N THR A 122 3.93 -5.31 -10.99
CA THR A 122 4.98 -4.29 -11.07
C THR A 122 4.67 -3.04 -10.26
N SER A 123 3.38 -2.75 -10.03
CA SER A 123 2.93 -1.63 -9.19
C SER A 123 1.89 -2.10 -8.18
N LEU A 124 2.08 -1.71 -6.92
CA LEU A 124 1.15 -1.98 -5.85
C LEU A 124 0.78 -0.68 -5.13
N ARG A 125 -0.52 -0.46 -4.90
CA ARG A 125 -1.04 0.63 -4.07
C ARG A 125 -1.97 0.05 -3.02
N LEU A 126 -1.61 0.18 -1.76
CA LEU A 126 -2.42 -0.26 -0.63
C LEU A 126 -2.71 0.96 0.24
N GLY A 127 -3.96 1.21 0.58
CA GLY A 127 -4.38 2.30 1.44
C GLY A 127 -5.15 1.79 2.66
N GLY A 128 -4.87 2.36 3.83
CA GLY A 128 -5.45 1.95 5.10
C GLY A 128 -4.94 0.59 5.59
N VAL A 129 -3.66 0.30 5.39
CA VAL A 129 -3.03 -0.94 5.87
C VAL A 129 -2.88 -0.86 7.39
N GLY A 130 -3.59 -1.72 8.10
CA GLY A 130 -3.52 -1.84 9.55
C GLY A 130 -2.84 -3.12 10.02
N VAL A 131 -2.79 -3.29 11.34
CA VAL A 131 -2.14 -4.44 11.99
C VAL A 131 -2.76 -5.77 11.55
N LEU A 132 -4.06 -5.79 11.26
CA LEU A 132 -4.78 -7.00 10.85
C LEU A 132 -4.36 -7.46 9.45
N GLU A 133 -4.10 -6.53 8.53
CA GLU A 133 -3.66 -6.81 7.16
C GLU A 133 -2.16 -7.06 7.05
N ALA A 134 -1.39 -6.80 8.11
CA ALA A 134 0.07 -6.85 8.10
C ALA A 134 0.64 -8.19 7.58
N ASP A 135 0.11 -9.32 8.06
CA ASP A 135 0.58 -10.65 7.67
C ASP A 135 0.35 -10.93 6.18
N VAL A 136 -0.88 -10.69 5.70
CA VAL A 136 -1.23 -10.97 4.30
C VAL A 136 -0.49 -10.03 3.35
N VAL A 137 -0.31 -8.76 3.72
CA VAL A 137 0.49 -7.80 2.95
C VAL A 137 1.95 -8.23 2.91
N GLY A 138 2.53 -8.65 4.04
CA GLY A 138 3.90 -9.15 4.10
C GLY A 138 4.11 -10.43 3.28
N ARG A 139 3.17 -11.39 3.35
CA ARG A 139 3.17 -12.57 2.47
C ARG A 139 3.10 -12.18 1.00
N PHE A 140 2.20 -11.25 0.66
CA PHE A 140 2.01 -10.79 -0.72
C PHE A 140 3.26 -10.10 -1.27
N LEU A 141 3.88 -9.21 -0.51
CA LEU A 141 5.10 -8.51 -0.92
C LEU A 141 6.28 -9.46 -1.12
N ARG A 142 6.41 -10.50 -0.29
CA ARG A 142 7.42 -11.56 -0.50
C ARG A 142 7.17 -12.33 -1.79
N GLU A 143 5.90 -12.60 -2.10
CA GLU A 143 5.49 -13.33 -3.30
C GLU A 143 5.78 -12.55 -4.59
N ILE A 144 5.44 -11.25 -4.62
CA ILE A 144 5.62 -10.41 -5.83
C ILE A 144 6.93 -9.63 -5.84
N GLY A 145 7.75 -9.76 -4.81
CA GLY A 145 8.88 -8.87 -4.53
C GLY A 145 9.89 -8.78 -5.68
N ALA A 146 10.09 -9.84 -6.45
CA ALA A 146 11.04 -9.84 -7.56
C ALA A 146 10.61 -8.97 -8.75
N SER A 147 9.29 -8.84 -9.02
CA SER A 147 8.76 -8.07 -10.15
C SER A 147 8.40 -6.62 -9.79
N LEU A 148 8.33 -6.31 -8.50
CA LEU A 148 7.78 -5.07 -7.98
C LEU A 148 8.73 -3.89 -8.22
N ARG A 149 8.24 -2.88 -8.93
CA ARG A 149 8.97 -1.65 -9.29
C ARG A 149 8.46 -0.41 -8.56
N LYS A 150 7.16 -0.38 -8.23
CA LYS A 150 6.51 0.75 -7.55
C LYS A 150 5.63 0.27 -6.41
N VAL A 151 5.79 0.87 -5.25
CA VAL A 151 5.00 0.55 -4.05
C VAL A 151 4.44 1.82 -3.43
N HIS A 152 3.15 1.82 -3.18
CA HIS A 152 2.44 2.84 -2.43
C HIS A 152 1.76 2.14 -1.25
N ILE A 153 2.12 2.51 -0.02
CA ILE A 153 1.51 1.96 1.20
C ILE A 153 1.06 3.14 2.06
N GLY A 154 -0.25 3.34 2.15
CA GLY A 154 -0.87 4.19 3.16
C GLY A 154 -1.22 3.35 4.38
N PHE A 155 -0.57 3.62 5.50
CA PHE A 155 -0.92 2.99 6.76
C PHE A 155 -2.18 3.61 7.36
N ASP A 156 -2.85 2.85 8.23
CA ASP A 156 -3.86 3.40 9.13
C ASP A 156 -3.22 4.24 10.25
N THR A 157 -4.05 4.77 11.14
CA THR A 157 -3.61 5.61 12.25
C THR A 157 -2.78 4.86 13.31
N ASP A 158 -2.80 3.53 13.29
CA ASP A 158 -2.18 2.70 14.33
C ASP A 158 -0.68 2.45 14.07
N PHE A 159 -0.17 2.87 12.91
CA PHE A 159 1.25 2.73 12.54
C PHE A 159 2.23 3.25 13.59
N VAL A 160 1.91 4.36 14.26
CA VAL A 160 2.81 4.96 15.27
C VAL A 160 2.99 4.04 16.47
N ASN A 161 1.91 3.36 16.89
CA ASN A 161 1.90 2.56 18.11
C ASN A 161 2.26 1.09 17.84
N SER A 162 1.86 0.58 16.67
CA SER A 162 1.94 -0.83 16.31
C SER A 162 2.80 -1.09 15.07
N GLY A 163 3.56 -0.09 14.61
CA GLY A 163 4.35 -0.14 13.39
C GLY A 163 5.41 -1.24 13.38
N ASP A 164 5.90 -1.69 14.54
CA ASP A 164 6.89 -2.78 14.59
C ASP A 164 6.32 -4.10 14.04
N ALA A 165 5.05 -4.39 14.32
CA ALA A 165 4.36 -5.55 13.76
C ALA A 165 4.28 -5.42 12.24
N LEU A 166 3.90 -4.24 11.73
CA LEU A 166 3.83 -3.96 10.28
C LEU A 166 5.20 -4.06 9.59
N VAL A 167 6.22 -3.41 10.15
CA VAL A 167 7.58 -3.39 9.60
C VAL A 167 8.25 -4.77 9.67
N SER A 168 7.90 -5.60 10.65
CA SER A 168 8.38 -6.98 10.72
C SER A 168 7.89 -7.84 9.53
N GLN A 169 6.73 -7.50 8.97
CA GLN A 169 6.11 -8.24 7.86
C GLN A 169 6.48 -7.68 6.48
N ILE A 170 6.71 -6.37 6.39
CA ILE A 170 7.12 -5.71 5.14
C ILE A 170 8.63 -5.90 4.93
N ASP A 171 8.99 -7.02 4.29
CA ASP A 171 10.36 -7.29 3.86
C ASP A 171 10.56 -7.01 2.36
N LEU A 172 11.22 -5.90 2.06
CA LEU A 172 11.63 -5.51 0.72
C LEU A 172 13.15 -5.66 0.52
N ALA A 173 13.87 -6.33 1.44
CA ALA A 173 15.33 -6.42 1.38
C ALA A 173 15.83 -7.20 0.17
N GLN A 174 15.07 -8.20 -0.29
CA GLN A 174 15.39 -9.03 -1.45
C GLN A 174 14.94 -8.42 -2.78
N ASN A 175 14.23 -7.29 -2.75
CA ASN A 175 13.86 -6.59 -3.98
C ASN A 175 15.09 -5.86 -4.52
N ALA A 176 15.41 -6.08 -5.80
CA ALA A 176 16.52 -5.45 -6.52
C ALA A 176 16.08 -4.45 -7.60
N SER A 177 14.77 -4.28 -7.82
CA SER A 177 14.17 -3.53 -8.93
C SER A 177 13.20 -2.42 -8.48
N LEU A 178 13.10 -2.14 -7.18
CA LEU A 178 12.19 -1.13 -6.64
C LEU A 178 12.71 0.28 -6.99
N GLU A 179 11.98 0.97 -7.87
CA GLU A 179 12.31 2.30 -8.36
C GLU A 179 11.60 3.39 -7.56
N GLU A 180 10.38 3.12 -7.08
CA GLU A 180 9.57 4.08 -6.36
C GLU A 180 8.93 3.48 -5.10
N PHE A 181 9.04 4.19 -3.99
CA PHE A 181 8.36 3.84 -2.75
C PHE A 181 7.67 5.05 -2.13
N HIS A 182 6.38 4.92 -1.89
CA HIS A 182 5.54 5.99 -1.37
C HIS A 182 4.84 5.49 -0.11
N ILE A 183 5.04 6.19 0.99
CA ILE A 183 4.48 5.85 2.29
C ILE A 183 3.56 7.00 2.73
N PHE A 184 2.32 6.66 3.06
CA PHE A 184 1.29 7.61 3.47
C PHE A 184 0.70 7.24 4.82
N GLY A 185 -0.09 8.15 5.41
CA GLY A 185 -0.74 7.93 6.71
C GLY A 185 0.22 7.99 7.91
N LEU A 186 1.38 8.63 7.78
CA LEU A 186 2.36 8.72 8.86
C LEU A 186 1.93 9.78 9.89
N VAL A 187 1.11 9.38 10.86
CA VAL A 187 0.72 10.22 11.99
C VAL A 187 1.95 10.56 12.84
N VAL A 188 2.09 11.82 13.26
CA VAL A 188 3.16 12.24 14.17
C VAL A 188 2.51 12.93 15.37
N PRO A 189 2.42 12.27 16.53
CA PRO A 189 1.77 12.84 17.70
C PRO A 189 2.57 14.02 18.26
N SER A 190 1.88 14.95 18.92
CA SER A 190 2.55 16.00 19.70
C SER A 190 3.29 15.35 20.87
N PRO A 191 4.51 15.81 21.21
CA PRO A 191 5.11 15.47 22.48
C PRO A 191 4.22 15.94 23.65
N PRO A 192 4.35 15.31 24.84
CA PRO A 192 3.71 15.82 26.04
C PRO A 192 4.18 17.26 26.32
N PRO A 193 3.33 18.11 26.93
CA PRO A 193 3.74 19.45 27.34
C PRO A 193 4.90 19.38 28.33
N ILE A 194 5.86 20.29 28.18
CA ILE A 194 6.99 20.42 29.12
C ILE A 194 6.44 20.93 30.44
N ASP A 195 6.70 20.20 31.53
CA ASP A 195 6.37 20.67 32.87
C ASP A 195 7.31 21.83 33.24
N PRO A 196 6.81 23.04 33.52
CA PRO A 196 7.64 24.20 33.84
C PRO A 196 8.42 24.05 35.15
N PHE A 197 8.11 23.04 35.97
CA PHE A 197 8.81 22.76 37.23
C PHE A 197 9.84 21.64 37.11
N ASP A 198 10.01 21.03 35.93
CA ASP A 198 11.01 19.99 35.70
C ASP A 198 12.37 20.64 35.43
N GLU A 199 13.33 20.46 36.34
CA GLU A 199 14.68 21.05 36.24
C GLU A 199 15.51 20.37 35.13
N GLU A 200 15.18 19.13 34.76
CA GLU A 200 15.77 18.39 33.65
C GLU A 200 14.67 17.72 32.79
N PRO A 201 14.02 18.45 31.87
CA PRO A 201 12.95 17.89 31.06
C PRO A 201 13.48 16.72 30.21
N VAL A 202 12.88 15.54 30.40
CA VAL A 202 13.21 14.36 29.59
C VAL A 202 12.88 14.66 28.12
N PRO A 203 13.84 14.49 27.18
CA PRO A 203 13.56 14.72 25.78
C PRO A 203 12.43 13.79 25.31
N PRO A 204 11.51 14.30 24.48
CA PRO A 204 10.38 13.50 24.02
C PRO A 204 10.87 12.28 23.25
N PRO A 205 10.15 11.15 23.33
CA PRO A 205 10.53 9.94 22.60
C PRO A 205 10.49 10.20 21.10
N THR A 206 11.50 9.69 20.40
CA THR A 206 11.58 9.78 18.95
C THR A 206 10.46 8.97 18.30
N THR A 207 9.73 9.58 17.36
CA THR A 207 8.65 8.96 16.59
C THR A 207 9.13 8.55 15.20
N LEU A 208 8.36 7.66 14.55
CA LEU A 208 8.65 7.10 13.22
C LEU A 208 9.98 6.33 13.12
N THR A 209 10.51 5.80 14.22
CA THR A 209 11.70 4.91 14.20
C THR A 209 11.47 3.64 13.37
N GLN A 210 10.21 3.20 13.28
CA GLN A 210 9.75 2.11 12.42
C GLN A 210 9.95 2.43 10.94
N LEU A 211 9.70 3.67 10.53
CA LEU A 211 9.94 4.13 9.16
C LEU A 211 11.45 4.06 8.83
N THR A 212 12.30 4.56 9.72
CA THR A 212 13.76 4.43 9.59
C THR A 212 14.16 2.96 9.43
N SER A 213 13.63 2.08 10.28
CA SER A 213 13.92 0.65 10.26
C SER A 213 13.50 0.00 8.94
N LEU A 214 12.30 0.32 8.43
CA LEU A 214 11.79 -0.16 7.16
C LEU A 214 12.68 0.27 5.99
N LEU A 215 12.97 1.57 5.88
CA LEU A 215 13.80 2.11 4.80
C LEU A 215 15.23 1.58 4.87
N SER A 216 15.76 1.35 6.07
CA SER A 216 17.13 0.85 6.24
C SER A 216 17.39 -0.53 5.64
N ARG A 217 16.33 -1.34 5.44
CA ARG A 217 16.38 -2.70 4.90
C ARG A 217 16.33 -2.76 3.37
N ILE A 218 15.89 -1.69 2.70
CA ILE A 218 15.75 -1.66 1.24
C ILE A 218 17.14 -1.62 0.59
N GLN A 219 17.37 -2.53 -0.37
CA GLN A 219 18.63 -2.65 -1.11
C GLN A 219 18.52 -2.24 -2.58
N SER A 220 17.30 -1.91 -3.05
CA SER A 220 17.05 -1.50 -4.44
C SER A 220 17.58 -0.10 -4.78
N PRO A 221 17.90 0.16 -6.06
CA PRO A 221 18.30 1.48 -6.56
C PRO A 221 17.09 2.44 -6.65
N MET A 222 16.63 2.90 -5.49
CA MET A 222 15.46 3.77 -5.37
C MET A 222 15.69 5.11 -6.08
N ARG A 223 14.73 5.52 -6.92
CA ARG A 223 14.72 6.82 -7.59
C ARG A 223 13.82 7.82 -6.88
N VAL A 224 12.65 7.37 -6.40
CA VAL A 224 11.66 8.24 -5.76
C VAL A 224 11.23 7.67 -4.41
N LEU A 225 11.30 8.52 -3.37
CA LEU A 225 10.70 8.26 -2.07
C LEU A 225 9.67 9.35 -1.76
N SER A 226 8.42 8.99 -1.46
CA SER A 226 7.43 9.93 -0.94
C SER A 226 7.00 9.55 0.47
N LEU A 227 6.91 10.53 1.36
CA LEU A 227 6.46 10.40 2.75
C LEU A 227 5.35 11.43 3.00
N ALA A 228 4.12 10.99 3.27
CA ALA A 228 3.05 11.90 3.71
C ALA A 228 2.90 11.85 5.24
N LEU A 229 3.26 12.96 5.87
CA LEU A 229 3.29 13.17 7.31
C LEU A 229 2.04 13.93 7.79
N TYR A 230 1.50 13.49 8.92
CA TYR A 230 0.35 14.08 9.59
C TYR A 230 0.75 14.50 11.01
N PRO A 231 1.54 15.58 11.15
CA PRO A 231 1.91 16.09 12.46
C PRO A 231 0.72 16.74 13.15
N ALA A 232 0.57 16.45 14.44
CA ALA A 232 -0.45 17.05 15.30
C ALA A 232 -0.25 18.57 15.44
N ASP A 233 1.00 19.02 15.61
CA ASP A 233 1.39 20.43 15.74
C ASP A 233 2.85 20.64 15.28
N LEU A 234 3.37 21.87 15.40
CA LEU A 234 4.77 22.19 15.11
C LEU A 234 5.77 21.35 15.92
N ARG A 235 5.49 21.11 17.20
CA ARG A 235 6.38 20.39 18.13
C ARG A 235 6.48 18.91 17.77
N ALA A 236 5.45 18.33 17.17
CA ALA A 236 5.48 16.98 16.64
C ALA A 236 6.65 16.77 15.65
N THR A 237 7.07 17.81 14.91
CA THR A 237 8.22 17.68 13.99
C THR A 237 9.55 17.52 14.69
N GLU A 238 9.67 17.84 15.98
CA GLU A 238 10.89 17.64 16.78
C GLU A 238 11.09 16.17 17.13
N THR A 239 10.01 15.41 17.24
CA THR A 239 10.06 13.99 17.63
C THR A 239 10.43 13.07 16.46
N ILE A 240 10.32 13.51 15.20
CA ILE A 240 10.65 12.66 14.04
C ILE A 240 12.13 12.21 14.09
N ASP A 241 12.39 10.94 13.78
CA ASP A 241 13.73 10.35 13.66
C ASP A 241 14.52 10.84 12.42
N CYS A 242 14.74 12.15 12.29
CA CYS A 242 15.49 12.72 11.18
C CYS A 242 16.95 12.25 11.14
N GLU A 243 17.56 11.98 12.29
CA GLU A 243 18.94 11.46 12.35
C GLU A 243 19.03 10.04 11.80
N GLY A 244 18.09 9.16 12.17
CA GLY A 244 17.97 7.82 11.59
C GLY A 244 17.74 7.85 10.09
N LEU A 245 16.82 8.69 9.63
CA LEU A 245 16.59 8.91 8.20
C LEU A 245 17.85 9.43 7.49
N ALA A 246 18.57 10.39 8.06
CA ALA A 246 19.82 10.88 7.49
C ALA A 246 20.87 9.76 7.36
N ARG A 247 20.99 8.88 8.36
CA ARG A 247 21.87 7.69 8.28
C ARG A 247 21.44 6.73 7.16
N VAL A 248 20.14 6.56 6.92
CA VAL A 248 19.64 5.75 5.79
C VAL A 248 20.05 6.38 4.47
N PHE A 249 19.80 7.67 4.27
CA PHE A 249 20.09 8.38 3.02
C PHE A 249 21.58 8.56 2.72
N ALA A 250 22.44 8.39 3.73
CA ALA A 250 23.89 8.38 3.57
C ALA A 250 24.42 7.05 2.99
N LYS A 251 23.63 5.97 2.99
CA LYS A 251 24.05 4.68 2.46
C LYS A 251 24.21 4.75 0.92
N PRO A 252 25.17 4.03 0.31
CA PRO A 252 25.40 4.04 -1.14
C PRO A 252 24.17 3.67 -1.98
N THR A 253 23.32 2.78 -1.47
CA THR A 253 22.06 2.37 -2.10
C THR A 253 21.13 3.55 -2.42
N TRP A 254 21.21 4.63 -1.64
CA TRP A 254 20.36 5.83 -1.76
C TRP A 254 21.06 6.99 -2.50
N ALA A 255 22.25 6.75 -3.07
CA ALA A 255 22.98 7.76 -3.82
C ALA A 255 22.25 8.14 -5.14
N GLY A 256 21.58 7.17 -5.78
CA GLY A 256 20.82 7.36 -7.03
C GLY A 256 19.43 7.99 -6.85
N LEU A 257 19.08 8.41 -5.64
CA LEU A 257 17.78 9.01 -5.34
C LEU A 257 17.63 10.34 -6.06
N GLU A 258 16.58 10.47 -6.87
CA GLU A 258 16.26 11.66 -7.66
C GLU A 258 15.31 12.59 -6.91
N GLU A 259 14.38 12.03 -6.13
CA GLU A 259 13.38 12.80 -5.40
C GLU A 259 13.05 12.18 -4.04
N VAL A 260 13.05 13.02 -3.00
CA VAL A 260 12.40 12.76 -1.71
C VAL A 260 11.28 13.77 -1.54
N ARG A 261 10.04 13.31 -1.63
CA ARG A 261 8.85 14.14 -1.44
C ARG A 261 8.33 13.97 -0.02
N ILE A 262 8.34 15.05 0.76
CA ILE A 262 7.68 15.09 2.06
C ILE A 262 6.42 15.95 1.92
N VAL A 263 5.26 15.33 2.11
CA VAL A 263 3.98 16.05 2.11
C VAL A 263 3.53 16.20 3.55
N ILE A 264 3.20 17.42 3.95
CA ILE A 264 2.73 17.73 5.31
C ILE A 264 1.26 18.14 5.21
N SER A 265 0.38 17.40 5.88
CA SER A 265 -1.07 17.66 5.83
C SER A 265 -1.46 18.98 6.51
N ASN A 266 -0.76 19.35 7.60
CA ASN A 266 -1.00 20.60 8.33
C ASN A 266 -0.49 21.82 7.53
N LYS A 267 -1.34 22.86 7.44
CA LYS A 267 -1.07 24.11 6.71
C LYS A 267 -0.18 25.10 7.46
N GLU A 268 0.13 24.85 8.73
CA GLU A 268 0.93 25.74 9.59
C GLU A 268 2.21 26.25 8.91
N SER A 269 2.44 27.55 9.03
CA SER A 269 3.62 28.24 8.51
C SER A 269 4.82 27.97 9.40
N GLY A 270 5.54 26.87 9.17
CA GLY A 270 6.80 26.57 9.88
C GLY A 270 7.29 25.14 9.67
N LEU A 271 6.36 24.19 9.62
CA LEU A 271 6.62 22.75 9.46
C LEU A 271 7.54 22.43 8.27
N GLY A 272 7.26 23.03 7.11
CA GLY A 272 8.06 22.80 5.91
C GLY A 272 9.48 23.34 5.98
N ARG A 273 9.74 24.38 6.80
CA ARG A 273 11.10 24.89 7.05
C ARG A 273 11.84 23.96 8.01
N ALA A 274 11.20 23.58 9.12
CA ALA A 274 11.78 22.67 10.12
C ALA A 274 12.25 21.35 9.48
N VAL A 275 11.43 20.75 8.61
CA VAL A 275 11.80 19.51 7.89
C VAL A 275 13.02 19.72 6.97
N ARG A 276 13.12 20.86 6.27
CA ARG A 276 14.26 21.16 5.39
C ARG A 276 15.56 21.36 6.18
N GLU A 277 15.49 22.00 7.34
CA GLU A 277 16.63 22.22 8.21
C GLU A 277 17.13 20.91 8.82
N ARG A 278 16.22 20.00 9.21
CA ARG A 278 16.60 18.69 9.77
C ARG A 278 17.07 17.68 8.72
N LEU A 279 16.61 17.80 7.47
CA LEU A 279 17.05 16.98 6.33
C LEU A 279 17.94 17.78 5.36
N ILE A 280 18.84 18.59 5.93
CA ILE A 280 19.65 19.57 5.19
C ILE A 280 20.46 18.95 4.05
N GLU A 281 20.97 17.73 4.20
CA GLU A 281 21.80 17.10 3.16
C GLU A 281 20.98 16.73 1.91
N LEU A 282 19.75 16.25 2.09
CA LEU A 282 18.84 16.02 0.96
C LEU A 282 18.43 17.34 0.28
N HIS A 283 18.25 18.40 1.07
CA HIS A 283 17.97 19.73 0.54
C HIS A 283 19.17 20.27 -0.27
N ARG A 284 20.39 20.12 0.26
CA ARG A 284 21.64 20.55 -0.37
C ARG A 284 21.92 19.79 -1.67
N ARG A 285 21.60 18.50 -1.71
CA ARG A 285 21.62 17.67 -2.93
C ARG A 285 20.56 18.05 -3.97
N GLY A 286 19.59 18.90 -3.62
CA GLY A 286 18.50 19.31 -4.52
C GLY A 286 17.42 18.26 -4.73
N VAL A 287 17.43 17.16 -3.96
CA VAL A 287 16.49 16.03 -4.11
C VAL A 287 15.26 16.16 -3.19
N LEU A 288 15.32 17.00 -2.15
CA LEU A 288 14.21 17.19 -1.21
C LEU A 288 13.14 18.16 -1.75
N LYS A 289 11.90 17.69 -1.87
CA LYS A 289 10.70 18.48 -2.11
C LYS A 289 9.77 18.41 -0.92
N VAL A 290 9.41 19.56 -0.35
CA VAL A 290 8.47 19.65 0.76
C VAL A 290 7.21 20.38 0.32
N ASN A 291 6.09 19.66 0.31
CA ASN A 291 4.78 20.14 -0.13
C ASN A 291 3.83 20.26 1.06
N LYS A 292 2.87 21.19 0.97
CA LYS A 292 1.80 21.36 1.96
C LYS A 292 0.46 21.01 1.35
N GLY A 293 -0.40 20.38 2.15
CA GLY A 293 -1.71 19.90 1.70
C GLY A 293 -1.54 18.58 0.98
N PHE A 294 -2.13 17.53 1.56
CA PHE A 294 -2.21 16.20 0.97
C PHE A 294 -3.67 15.86 0.76
N ASP A 295 -4.03 15.42 -0.44
CA ASP A 295 -5.31 14.76 -0.67
C ASP A 295 -5.06 13.25 -0.63
N GLU A 296 -5.61 12.57 0.39
CA GLU A 296 -5.56 11.12 0.54
C GLU A 296 -6.14 10.35 -0.64
N ARG A 297 -6.93 11.03 -1.50
CA ARG A 297 -7.44 10.46 -2.75
C ARG A 297 -6.37 10.33 -3.83
N GLU A 298 -5.22 11.01 -3.71
CA GLU A 298 -4.09 10.84 -4.63
C GLU A 298 -3.28 9.54 -4.38
N VAL A 299 -3.64 8.76 -3.36
CA VAL A 299 -2.99 7.48 -3.02
C VAL A 299 -3.39 6.33 -3.97
N LEU A 300 -4.55 6.42 -4.64
CA LEU A 300 -5.12 5.38 -5.50
C LEU A 300 -5.06 5.68 -6.99
#